data_AF-A3WUA2-F1
#
_entry.id   AF-A3WUA2-F1
#
_cell.length_a   1.000
_cell.length_b   1.000
_cell.length_c   1.000
_cell.angle_alpha   90.00
_cell.angle_beta   90.00
_cell.angle_gamma   90.00
#
_symmetry.space_group_name_H-M   'P 1'
#
loop_
_entity.id
_entity.type
_entity.pdbx_description
1 polymer ?
#
loop_
_entity_poly.entity_id
_entity_poly.type
_entity_poly.pdbx_seq_one_letter_code
_entity_poly.pdbx_strand_id
1 'polypeptide(L)'
;MTLLGGEGKSRICSGISANDAYMSSMSKSPPSPAQLARNERMRTAAIEGAKARADIEARDVAIRKNMERLRALRLAKEAEEAAKPKPVKAPARGRKAAPKQTAKLSDFLASQRSTGRTT
;
A
#
# COMPACT_ATOMS: atom_id res chain seq x y z
N MET A 1 -43.31 -19.36 31.47
CA MET A 1 -42.30 -19.56 32.52
C MET A 1 -41.06 -18.79 32.11
N THR A 2 -40.92 -17.53 32.57
CA THR A 2 -40.14 -17.13 33.77
C THR A 2 -38.64 -17.38 33.57
N LEU A 3 -37.69 -16.45 33.72
CA LEU A 3 -37.64 -15.09 34.29
C LEU A 3 -36.34 -14.42 33.78
N LEU A 4 -36.39 -13.10 33.64
CA LEU A 4 -35.43 -12.09 34.12
C LEU A 4 -33.94 -12.44 34.23
N GLY A 5 -33.10 -11.53 33.71
CA GLY A 5 -31.90 -11.15 34.45
C GLY A 5 -30.75 -10.62 33.61
N GLY A 6 -30.46 -9.32 33.74
CA GLY A 6 -29.09 -8.82 33.58
C GLY A 6 -28.87 -7.68 32.61
N GLU A 7 -29.46 -6.52 32.88
CA GLU A 7 -28.91 -5.24 32.41
C GLU A 7 -27.53 -5.00 33.05
N GLY A 8 -26.49 -5.56 32.43
CA GLY A 8 -25.09 -5.31 32.77
C GLY A 8 -24.64 -3.96 32.21
N LYS A 9 -24.92 -2.90 32.96
CA LYS A 9 -24.35 -1.56 32.84
C LYS A 9 -22.82 -1.61 32.69
N SER A 10 -22.30 -1.43 31.48
CA SER A 10 -20.98 -0.83 31.25
C SER A 10 -20.80 -0.33 29.81
N ARG A 11 -21.89 0.11 29.18
CA ARG A 11 -21.80 0.92 27.95
C ARG A 11 -21.57 2.38 28.32
N ILE A 12 -20.35 2.85 28.03
CA ILE A 12 -20.10 4.17 27.46
C ILE A 12 -20.31 5.35 28.44
N CYS A 13 -19.35 5.55 29.35
CA CYS A 13 -19.01 6.92 29.78
C CYS A 13 -18.18 7.59 28.68
N SER A 14 -18.81 7.93 27.55
CA SER A 14 -18.25 8.85 26.56
C SER A 14 -19.35 9.72 25.94
N GLY A 15 -20.32 10.13 26.75
CA GLY A 15 -21.23 11.20 26.40
C GLY A 15 -20.69 12.49 27.01
N ILE A 16 -19.99 13.30 26.23
CA ILE A 16 -19.97 14.75 26.50
C ILE A 16 -21.44 15.13 26.51
N SER A 17 -21.98 15.53 27.66
CA SER A 17 -23.41 15.83 27.73
C SER A 17 -23.71 16.99 26.79
N ALA A 18 -24.92 17.03 26.21
CA ALA A 18 -25.33 18.14 25.35
C ALA A 18 -25.15 19.50 26.07
N ASN A 19 -25.24 19.50 27.40
CA ASN A 19 -25.00 20.66 28.25
C ASN A 19 -23.52 21.06 28.32
N ASP A 20 -22.58 20.11 28.31
CA ASP A 20 -21.14 20.42 28.31
C ASP A 20 -20.69 21.07 27.00
N ALA A 21 -21.20 20.57 25.86
CA ALA A 21 -20.95 21.19 24.56
C ALA A 21 -21.52 22.61 24.48
N TYR A 22 -22.73 22.82 25.02
CA TYR A 22 -23.43 24.10 25.09
C TYR A 22 -22.75 25.12 26.01
N MET A 23 -22.33 24.71 27.21
CA MET A 23 -21.57 25.56 28.15
C MET A 23 -20.16 25.88 27.62
N SER A 24 -19.54 24.94 26.90
CA SER A 24 -18.24 25.15 26.24
C SER A 24 -18.36 26.13 25.07
N SER A 25 -19.44 26.12 24.28
CA SER A 25 -19.64 27.13 23.23
C SER A 25 -19.89 28.54 23.77
N MET A 26 -20.50 28.66 24.96
CA MET A 26 -20.82 29.96 25.57
C MET A 26 -19.65 30.67 26.23
N SER A 27 -18.56 29.95 26.54
CA SER A 27 -17.41 30.47 27.31
C SER A 27 -16.11 30.57 26.50
N LYS A 28 -16.16 30.38 25.18
CA LYS A 28 -14.97 30.40 24.33
C LYS A 28 -14.55 31.82 23.95
N SER A 29 -13.49 32.30 24.59
CA SER A 29 -12.67 33.39 24.05
C SER A 29 -12.14 33.03 22.66
N PRO A 30 -11.91 34.01 21.76
CA PRO A 30 -11.33 33.74 20.46
C PRO A 30 -10.00 33.00 20.63
N PRO A 31 -9.70 31.98 19.79
CA PRO A 31 -8.48 31.22 19.90
C PRO A 31 -7.26 32.13 19.76
N SER A 32 -6.23 31.89 20.57
CA SER A 32 -5.00 32.67 20.48
C SER A 32 -4.33 32.48 19.11
N PRO A 33 -3.51 33.43 18.64
CA PRO A 33 -2.84 33.31 17.34
C PRO A 33 -2.01 32.02 17.20
N ALA A 34 -1.40 31.56 18.30
CA ALA A 34 -0.68 30.30 18.34
C ALA A 34 -1.60 29.06 18.20
N GLN A 35 -2.80 29.12 18.77
CA GLN A 35 -3.80 28.05 18.62
C GLN A 35 -4.34 27.99 17.19
N LEU A 36 -4.57 29.13 16.54
CA LEU A 36 -4.95 29.18 15.12
C LEU A 36 -3.88 28.54 14.23
N ALA A 37 -2.61 28.93 14.39
CA ALA A 37 -1.51 28.35 13.63
C ALA A 37 -1.37 26.83 13.86
N ARG A 38 -1.59 26.35 15.09
CA ARG A 38 -1.60 24.91 15.39
C ARG A 38 -2.77 24.21 14.70
N ASN A 39 -3.97 24.78 14.76
CA ASN A 39 -5.16 24.21 14.15
C ASN A 39 -5.03 24.12 12.63
N GLU A 40 -4.42 25.12 12.00
CA GLU A 40 -4.13 25.11 10.56
C GLU A 40 -3.19 23.96 10.19
N ARG A 41 -2.08 23.79 10.92
CA ARG A 41 -1.14 22.66 10.69
C ARG A 41 -1.81 21.30 10.90
N MET A 42 -2.67 21.18 11.91
CA MET A 42 -3.42 19.94 12.13
C MET A 42 -4.39 19.66 10.99
N ARG A 43 -5.04 20.70 10.47
CA ARG A 43 -5.96 20.59 9.32
C ARG A 43 -5.22 20.17 8.06
N THR A 44 -4.07 20.77 7.75
CA THR A 44 -3.28 20.40 6.57
C THR A 44 -2.78 18.96 6.68
N ALA A 45 -2.23 18.58 7.83
CA ALA A 45 -1.78 17.22 8.08
C ALA A 45 -2.91 16.18 7.95
N ALA A 46 -4.13 16.50 8.41
CA ALA A 46 -5.28 15.62 8.25
C ALA A 46 -5.68 15.45 6.78
N ILE A 47 -5.69 16.55 6.01
CA ILE A 47 -6.01 16.53 4.58
C ILE A 47 -4.96 15.73 3.81
N GLU A 48 -3.69 15.98 4.05
CA GLU A 48 -2.58 15.30 3.39
C GLU A 48 -2.53 13.81 3.77
N GLY A 49 -2.77 13.48 5.04
CA GLY A 49 -2.87 12.10 5.50
C GLY A 49 -4.04 11.35 4.84
N ALA A 50 -5.17 12.01 4.61
CA ALA A 50 -6.29 11.41 3.89
C ALA A 50 -5.95 11.17 2.41
N LYS A 51 -5.31 12.14 1.75
CA LYS A 51 -4.84 11.99 0.36
C LYS A 51 -3.86 10.84 0.21
N ALA A 52 -2.87 10.74 1.10
CA ALA A 52 -1.86 9.68 1.04
C ALA A 52 -2.47 8.28 1.16
N ARG A 53 -3.49 8.10 2.01
CA ARG A 53 -4.21 6.82 2.09
C ARG A 53 -4.97 6.50 0.79
N ALA A 54 -5.65 7.49 0.22
CA ALA A 54 -6.37 7.32 -1.05
C ALA A 54 -5.42 6.94 -2.21
N ASP A 55 -4.22 7.52 -2.25
CA ASP A 55 -3.20 7.19 -3.26
C ASP A 55 -2.70 5.74 -3.15
N ILE A 56 -2.53 5.24 -1.91
CA ILE A 56 -2.15 3.84 -1.68
C ILE A 56 -3.25 2.90 -2.17
N GLU A 57 -4.51 3.16 -1.79
CA GLU A 57 -5.65 2.36 -2.22
C GLU A 57 -5.81 2.34 -3.74
N ALA A 58 -5.64 3.49 -4.40
CA ALA A 58 -5.69 3.59 -5.85
C ALA A 58 -4.59 2.76 -6.54
N ARG A 59 -3.37 2.77 -5.99
CA ARG A 59 -2.25 1.95 -6.49
C ARG A 59 -2.53 0.46 -6.33
N ASP A 60 -3.07 0.05 -5.19
CA ASP A 60 -3.40 -1.36 -4.94
C ASP A 60 -4.47 -1.88 -5.89
N VAL A 61 -5.47 -1.06 -6.20
CA VAL A 61 -6.48 -1.38 -7.23
C VAL A 61 -5.83 -1.49 -8.62
N ALA A 62 -4.93 -0.58 -8.97
CA ALA A 62 -4.25 -0.61 -10.26
C ALA A 62 -3.37 -1.86 -10.44
N ILE A 63 -2.66 -2.27 -9.39
CA ILE A 63 -1.85 -3.50 -9.39
C ILE A 63 -2.75 -4.73 -9.60
N ARG A 64 -3.87 -4.83 -8.88
CA ARG A 64 -4.82 -5.95 -9.04
C ARG A 64 -5.33 -6.06 -10.48
N LYS A 65 -5.80 -4.94 -11.05
CA LYS A 65 -6.27 -4.89 -12.45
C LYS A 65 -5.16 -5.26 -13.44
N ASN A 66 -3.93 -4.80 -13.22
CA ASN A 66 -2.80 -5.15 -14.08
C ASN A 66 -2.50 -6.66 -14.02
N MET A 67 -2.50 -7.25 -12.82
CA MET A 67 -2.27 -8.67 -12.63
C MET A 67 -3.36 -9.53 -13.28
N GLU A 68 -4.62 -9.13 -13.19
CA GLU A 68 -5.73 -9.77 -13.90
C GLU A 68 -5.53 -9.72 -15.41
N ARG A 69 -5.18 -8.54 -15.96
CA ARG A 69 -4.85 -8.38 -17.38
C ARG A 69 -3.69 -9.30 -17.80
N LEU A 70 -2.62 -9.36 -17.02
CA LEU A 70 -1.47 -10.23 -17.33
C LEU A 70 -1.83 -11.71 -17.25
N ARG A 71 -2.69 -12.12 -16.32
CA ARG A 71 -3.21 -13.49 -16.24
C ARG A 71 -4.02 -13.83 -17.49
N ALA A 72 -4.92 -12.95 -17.93
CA ALA A 72 -5.69 -13.14 -19.16
C ALA A 72 -4.79 -13.27 -20.41
N LEU A 73 -3.76 -12.44 -20.52
CA LEU A 73 -2.80 -12.53 -21.63
C LEU A 73 -1.98 -13.82 -21.61
N ARG A 74 -1.60 -14.33 -20.43
CA ARG A 74 -0.91 -15.62 -20.31
C ARG A 74 -1.81 -16.77 -20.73
N LEU A 75 -3.06 -16.78 -20.27
CA LEU A 75 -4.04 -17.81 -20.65
C LEU A 75 -4.30 -17.82 -22.17
N ALA A 76 -4.42 -16.64 -22.79
CA ALA A 76 -4.57 -16.54 -24.25
C ALA A 76 -3.35 -17.10 -24.99
N LYS A 77 -2.14 -16.77 -24.53
CA LYS A 77 -0.89 -17.32 -25.12
C LYS A 77 -0.75 -18.82 -24.93
N GLU A 78 -1.12 -19.35 -23.77
CA GLU A 78 -1.12 -20.80 -23.49
C GLU A 78 -2.14 -21.53 -24.37
N ALA A 79 -3.31 -20.94 -24.63
CA ALA A 79 -4.28 -21.50 -25.57
C ALA A 79 -3.74 -21.51 -27.02
N GLU A 80 -3.06 -20.45 -27.46
CA GLU A 80 -2.41 -20.40 -28.77
C GLU A 80 -1.23 -21.37 -28.89
N GLU A 81 -0.46 -21.55 -27.81
CA GLU A 81 0.66 -22.50 -27.77
C GLU A 81 0.18 -23.96 -27.68
N ALA A 82 -0.94 -24.22 -27.01
CA ALA A 82 -1.59 -25.53 -26.97
C ALA A 82 -2.25 -25.90 -28.32
N ALA A 83 -2.74 -24.90 -29.07
CA ALA A 83 -3.29 -25.09 -30.41
C ALA A 83 -2.21 -25.28 -31.49
N LYS A 84 -0.96 -24.86 -31.22
CA LYS A 84 0.18 -25.15 -32.10
C LYS A 84 0.68 -26.58 -31.82
N PRO A 85 0.79 -27.44 -32.85
CA PRO A 85 1.37 -28.77 -32.66
C PRO A 85 2.79 -28.61 -32.14
N LYS A 86 3.08 -29.23 -30.97
CA LYS A 86 4.43 -29.23 -30.39
C LYS A 86 5.39 -29.83 -31.42
N PRO A 87 6.40 -29.08 -31.91
CA PRO A 87 7.44 -29.72 -32.70
C PRO A 87 8.19 -30.65 -31.75
N VAL A 88 8.09 -31.96 -32.01
CA VAL A 88 8.91 -32.98 -31.37
C VAL A 88 10.37 -32.59 -31.56
N LYS A 89 10.99 -32.03 -30.51
CA LYS A 89 12.42 -31.73 -30.53
C LYS A 89 13.17 -33.06 -30.56
N ALA A 90 13.74 -33.40 -31.71
CA ALA A 90 14.81 -34.39 -31.77
C ALA A 90 15.92 -33.96 -30.78
N PRO A 91 16.56 -34.90 -30.05
CA PRO A 91 17.55 -34.55 -29.04
C PRO A 91 18.73 -33.82 -29.68
N ALA A 92 18.86 -32.53 -29.36
CA ALA A 92 19.95 -31.71 -29.87
C ALA A 92 21.28 -32.18 -29.28
N ARG A 93 22.17 -32.70 -30.14
CA ARG A 93 23.56 -32.98 -29.77
C ARG A 93 24.24 -31.67 -29.36
N GLY A 94 25.02 -31.78 -28.27
CA GLY A 94 25.43 -30.67 -27.42
C GLY A 94 26.13 -29.51 -28.13
N ARG A 95 25.66 -28.30 -27.82
CA ARG A 95 26.40 -27.06 -28.04
C ARG A 95 26.94 -26.60 -26.68
N LYS A 96 28.27 -26.55 -26.55
CA LYS A 96 28.94 -26.10 -25.32
C LYS A 96 28.54 -24.65 -25.04
N ALA A 97 27.96 -24.40 -23.88
CA ALA A 97 27.69 -23.05 -23.40
C ALA A 97 29.00 -22.41 -22.93
N ALA A 98 29.31 -21.21 -23.43
CA ALA A 98 30.29 -20.37 -22.78
C ALA A 98 29.78 -20.06 -21.35
N PRO A 99 30.62 -20.13 -20.31
CA PRO A 99 30.18 -19.86 -18.96
C PRO A 99 29.80 -18.38 -18.88
N LYS A 100 28.50 -18.09 -18.78
CA LYS A 100 28.05 -16.77 -18.35
C LYS A 100 28.47 -16.65 -16.89
N GLN A 101 29.63 -16.06 -16.66
CA GLN A 101 30.01 -15.61 -15.33
C GLN A 101 28.96 -14.58 -14.94
N THR A 102 28.07 -14.98 -14.02
CA THR A 102 27.24 -14.05 -13.28
C THR A 102 28.18 -13.04 -12.68
N ALA A 103 28.14 -11.79 -13.17
CA ALA A 103 29.01 -10.73 -12.71
C ALA A 103 28.97 -10.73 -11.18
N LYS A 104 30.12 -11.02 -10.56
CA LYS A 104 30.15 -11.22 -9.12
C LYS A 104 29.86 -9.86 -8.49
N LEU A 105 29.19 -9.86 -7.35
CA LEU A 105 28.86 -8.64 -6.63
C LEU A 105 30.13 -7.79 -6.36
N SER A 106 31.28 -8.44 -6.22
CA SER A 106 32.60 -7.81 -6.15
C SER A 106 32.93 -6.93 -7.34
N ASP A 107 32.66 -7.41 -8.57
CA ASP A 107 33.00 -6.72 -9.81
C ASP A 107 32.07 -5.51 -10.00
N PHE A 108 30.81 -5.66 -9.60
CA PHE A 108 29.83 -4.59 -9.58
C PHE A 108 30.20 -3.49 -8.57
N LEU A 109 30.54 -3.84 -7.32
CA LEU A 109 30.93 -2.87 -6.30
C LEU A 109 32.30 -2.23 -6.58
N ALA A 110 33.21 -2.95 -7.23
CA ALA A 110 34.48 -2.39 -7.69
C ALA A 110 34.25 -1.34 -8.78
N SER A 111 33.33 -1.60 -9.71
CA SER A 111 32.95 -0.63 -10.75
C SER A 111 32.28 0.63 -10.18
N GLN A 112 31.52 0.51 -9.08
CA GLN A 112 30.91 1.67 -8.42
C GLN A 112 31.93 2.53 -7.67
N ARG A 113 32.94 1.91 -7.05
CA ARG A 113 34.04 2.63 -6.38
C ARG A 113 34.96 3.34 -7.37
N SER A 114 35.27 2.70 -8.50
CA SER A 114 36.12 3.31 -9.54
C SER A 114 35.44 4.47 -10.27
N THR A 115 34.12 4.45 -10.36
CA THR A 115 33.31 5.54 -10.93
C THR A 115 32.99 6.65 -9.93
N GLY A 116 33.53 6.58 -8.70
CA GLY A 116 33.41 7.63 -7.69
C GLY A 116 32.00 7.78 -7.09
N ARG A 117 31.12 6.79 -7.28
CA ARG A 117 29.74 6.79 -6.77
C ARG A 117 29.66 6.09 -5.42
N THR A 118 30.42 6.58 -4.46
CA THR A 118 30.30 6.17 -3.04
C THR A 118 30.29 7.45 -2.22
N THR A 119 29.10 7.81 -1.75
CA THR A 119 28.93 8.74 -0.63
C THR A 119 29.33 8.05 0.66
#